data_AF-Q8JZZ2-F1
#
_entry.id   AF-Q8JZZ2-F1
#
_cell.length_a   1.000
_cell.length_b   1.000
_cell.length_c   1.000
_cell.angle_alpha   90.00
_cell.angle_beta   90.00
_cell.angle_gamma   90.00
#
_symmetry.space_group_name_H-M   'P 1'
#
loop_
_entity.id
_entity.type
_entity.pdbx_description
1 polymer ?
#
loop_
_entity_poly.entity_id
_entity_poly.type
_entity_poly.pdbx_seq_one_letter_code
_entity_poly.pdbx_strand_id
1 'polypeptide(L)'
;MSTNGVSNGVSNGLHLHSNGFRLPESKGCISPQVELPPYLERVKQQANEAFACQQWTQAIQLYSQAVQKAPHNAMLYGNRAAAYMKRKWDGDHYDALRDCLKAISLNPCHLKAHFRLARCLFELKYVAEALECLDDFKGKFPEQAHSSACDALGRDITAALFSKSDGEEKKAAGGGGGPVRLRSTSRKDSISEDEMVLRERSYDYQFRYCGHCNTTTDIKEANFFGSNAQYIVSGSDDGSFFIWEKETTNLVRVLQGDESIVNCLQPHPSYCFLATSGIDPVVRLWNPRPESEDLTGRVVEDMEGASQANQRRMNANPLEAMLLDMGYRITGLSSGGAGASDDEDSAEGQVQCRPS
;
A
#
# COMPACT_ATOMS: atom_id res chain seq x y z
N MET A 1 12.11 9.26 32.25
CA MET A 1 11.09 9.89 31.38
C MET A 1 10.59 8.78 30.47
N SER A 2 9.52 8.11 30.88
CA SER A 2 9.07 6.85 30.29
C SER A 2 8.05 7.15 29.19
N THR A 3 8.45 6.87 27.95
CA THR A 3 7.59 6.86 26.77
C THR A 3 6.65 5.67 26.86
N ASN A 4 5.38 5.90 27.21
CA ASN A 4 4.36 4.86 27.12
C ASN A 4 4.01 4.66 25.65
N GLY A 5 4.40 3.51 25.12
CA GLY A 5 4.07 3.04 23.79
C GLY A 5 2.56 2.92 23.61
N VAL A 6 2.00 3.85 22.85
CA VAL A 6 0.73 3.67 22.15
C VAL A 6 1.13 3.23 20.75
N SER A 7 0.82 1.98 20.42
CA SER A 7 0.92 1.31 19.12
C SER A 7 1.72 2.02 18.02
N ASN A 8 2.79 1.38 17.55
CA ASN A 8 3.48 1.63 16.27
C ASN A 8 2.56 1.39 15.05
N GLY A 9 1.42 2.06 15.00
CA GLY A 9 0.63 2.19 13.78
C GLY A 9 1.31 3.25 12.95
N VAL A 10 2.06 2.84 11.92
CA VAL A 10 2.64 3.73 10.92
C VAL A 10 1.50 4.58 10.37
N SER A 11 1.40 5.85 10.78
CA SER A 11 0.35 6.75 10.32
C SER A 11 0.43 7.01 8.82
N ASN A 12 1.49 6.54 8.14
CA ASN A 12 1.77 6.78 6.72
C ASN A 12 1.52 8.26 6.39
N GLY A 13 1.94 9.18 7.27
CA GLY A 13 1.78 10.62 7.15
C GLY A 13 0.34 11.14 7.09
N LEU A 14 -0.65 10.39 7.59
CA LEU A 14 -2.05 10.80 7.66
C LEU A 14 -2.44 11.05 9.13
N HIS A 15 -2.48 12.32 9.52
CA HIS A 15 -2.99 12.75 10.82
C HIS A 15 -4.51 12.94 10.75
N LEU A 16 -5.25 11.95 11.23
CA LEU A 16 -6.69 12.08 11.47
C LEU A 16 -6.85 12.69 12.87
N HIS A 17 -7.15 13.99 12.95
CA HIS A 17 -7.31 14.67 14.23
C HIS A 17 -8.48 14.09 15.03
N SER A 18 -8.29 13.95 16.34
CA SER A 18 -9.34 13.61 17.32
C SER A 18 -10.41 14.69 17.51
N ASN A 19 -10.35 15.79 16.74
CA ASN A 19 -11.31 16.92 16.74
C ASN A 19 -12.15 17.01 15.45
N GLY A 20 -12.27 15.91 14.72
CA GLY A 20 -13.17 15.76 13.56
C GLY A 20 -12.44 15.92 12.23
N PHE A 21 -12.75 15.02 11.31
CA PHE A 21 -12.21 15.01 9.96
C PHE A 21 -12.91 16.07 9.11
N ARG A 22 -12.34 17.28 8.99
CA ARG A 22 -12.93 18.35 8.16
C ARG A 22 -12.34 18.36 6.76
N LEU A 23 -13.13 17.92 5.80
CA LEU A 23 -12.87 18.18 4.38
C LEU A 23 -13.09 19.67 4.08
N PRO A 24 -12.41 20.26 3.09
CA PRO A 24 -12.61 21.65 2.71
C PRO A 24 -14.09 21.94 2.41
N GLU A 25 -14.64 22.97 3.05
CA GLU A 25 -15.99 23.45 2.79
C GLU A 25 -16.02 24.24 1.46
N SER A 26 -16.71 23.74 0.44
CA SER A 26 -17.03 24.56 -0.75
C SER A 26 -18.54 24.66 -0.94
N LYS A 27 -19.09 25.88 -0.86
CA LYS A 27 -20.49 26.17 -1.19
C LYS A 27 -20.62 26.28 -2.71
N GLY A 28 -21.36 25.33 -3.30
CA GLY A 28 -21.62 25.27 -4.74
C GLY A 28 -20.57 24.47 -5.49
N CYS A 29 -21.00 23.40 -6.16
CA CYS A 29 -20.10 22.46 -6.81
C CYS A 29 -20.14 22.62 -8.33
N ILE A 30 -19.18 23.36 -8.88
CA ILE A 30 -18.91 23.38 -10.31
C ILE A 30 -17.67 22.53 -10.51
N SER A 31 -17.79 21.41 -11.24
CA SER A 31 -16.64 20.58 -11.54
C SER A 31 -15.75 21.30 -12.57
N PRO A 32 -14.49 21.63 -12.24
CA PRO A 32 -13.58 22.15 -13.23
C PRO A 32 -13.29 21.03 -14.24
N GLN A 33 -13.72 21.21 -15.48
CA GLN A 33 -13.34 20.31 -16.58
C GLN A 33 -11.91 20.68 -17.02
N VAL A 34 -10.93 19.98 -16.46
CA VAL A 34 -9.55 20.07 -16.94
C VAL A 34 -9.37 19.03 -18.02
N GLU A 35 -9.42 19.47 -19.28
CA GLU A 35 -9.13 18.61 -20.42
C GLU A 35 -7.68 18.12 -20.38
N LEU A 36 -7.48 16.83 -20.58
CA LEU A 36 -6.17 16.22 -20.66
C LEU A 36 -5.64 16.32 -22.09
N PRO A 37 -4.34 16.60 -22.27
CA PRO A 37 -3.70 16.49 -23.58
C PRO A 37 -3.95 15.12 -24.24
N PRO A 38 -4.08 15.04 -25.58
CA PRO A 38 -4.43 13.79 -26.29
C PRO A 38 -3.48 12.61 -26.01
N TYR A 39 -2.21 12.89 -25.69
CA TYR A 39 -1.27 11.83 -25.32
C TYR A 39 -1.54 11.26 -23.91
N LEU A 40 -1.97 12.09 -22.94
CA LEU A 40 -2.34 11.62 -21.60
C LEU A 40 -3.70 10.95 -21.59
N GLU A 41 -4.62 11.38 -22.46
CA GLU A 41 -5.88 10.67 -22.67
C GLU A 41 -5.64 9.22 -23.11
N ARG A 42 -4.70 8.99 -24.03
CA ARG A 42 -4.29 7.63 -24.43
C ARG A 42 -3.70 6.83 -23.27
N VAL A 43 -2.81 7.41 -22.47
CA VAL A 43 -2.24 6.74 -21.28
C VAL A 43 -3.34 6.40 -20.26
N LYS A 44 -4.27 7.33 -20.02
CA LYS A 44 -5.43 7.10 -19.15
C LYS A 44 -6.31 5.98 -19.67
N GLN A 45 -6.54 5.92 -20.99
CA GLN A 45 -7.32 4.85 -21.62
C GLN A 45 -6.64 3.50 -21.43
N GLN A 46 -5.34 3.40 -21.70
CA GLN A 46 -4.56 2.18 -21.45
C GLN A 46 -4.62 1.76 -19.97
N ALA A 47 -4.55 2.71 -19.04
CA ALA A 47 -4.68 2.43 -17.61
C ALA A 47 -6.08 1.92 -17.24
N ASN A 48 -7.14 2.46 -17.86
CA ASN A 48 -8.51 1.98 -17.69
C ASN A 48 -8.69 0.57 -18.28
N GLU A 49 -8.08 0.27 -19.42
CA GLU A 49 -8.10 -1.06 -20.04
C GLU A 49 -7.37 -2.08 -19.15
N ALA A 50 -6.18 -1.76 -18.67
CA ALA A 50 -5.46 -2.59 -17.69
C ALA A 50 -6.28 -2.82 -16.42
N PHE A 51 -6.94 -1.77 -15.91
CA PHE A 51 -7.85 -1.88 -14.77
C PHE A 51 -9.04 -2.81 -15.06
N ALA A 52 -9.64 -2.73 -16.25
CA ALA A 52 -10.73 -3.62 -16.66
C ALA A 52 -10.27 -5.07 -16.79
N CYS A 53 -9.04 -5.30 -17.25
CA CYS A 53 -8.38 -6.60 -17.31
C CYS A 53 -7.85 -7.11 -15.96
N GLN A 54 -8.14 -6.43 -14.85
CA GLN A 54 -7.69 -6.78 -13.50
C GLN A 54 -6.15 -6.74 -13.30
N GLN A 55 -5.44 -6.06 -14.19
CA GLN A 55 -4.00 -5.82 -14.11
C GLN A 55 -3.74 -4.57 -13.26
N TRP A 56 -3.95 -4.70 -11.95
CA TRP A 56 -3.95 -3.56 -11.02
C TRP A 56 -2.60 -2.86 -10.97
N THR A 57 -1.49 -3.60 -10.94
CA THR A 57 -0.13 -3.06 -10.87
C THR A 57 0.18 -2.23 -12.12
N GLN A 58 -0.12 -2.76 -13.30
CA GLN A 58 0.06 -2.06 -14.57
C GLN A 58 -0.81 -0.79 -14.64
N ALA A 59 -2.07 -0.87 -14.20
CA ALA A 59 -2.95 0.30 -14.13
C ALA A 59 -2.35 1.39 -13.22
N ILE A 60 -1.85 1.03 -12.02
CA ILE A 60 -1.19 1.96 -11.10
C ILE A 60 0.03 2.59 -11.77
N GLN A 61 0.87 1.81 -12.44
CA GLN A 61 2.08 2.32 -13.11
C GLN A 61 1.75 3.37 -14.17
N LEU A 62 0.77 3.08 -15.03
CA LEU A 62 0.28 4.00 -16.06
C LEU A 62 -0.33 5.26 -15.45
N TYR A 63 -1.12 5.12 -14.39
CA TYR A 63 -1.65 6.29 -13.67
C TYR A 63 -0.56 7.12 -13.00
N SER A 64 0.46 6.52 -12.40
CA SER A 64 1.57 7.25 -11.79
C SER A 64 2.34 8.08 -12.81
N GLN A 65 2.59 7.53 -14.01
CA GLN A 65 3.16 8.29 -15.12
C GLN A 65 2.25 9.46 -15.56
N ALA A 66 0.94 9.21 -15.64
CA ALA A 66 -0.02 10.25 -16.03
C ALA A 66 -0.10 11.37 -14.99
N VAL A 67 -0.13 11.03 -13.71
CA VAL A 67 -0.16 11.97 -12.57
C VAL A 67 1.09 12.84 -12.54
N GLN A 68 2.27 12.26 -12.78
CA GLN A 68 3.52 13.01 -12.85
C GLN A 68 3.49 14.10 -13.93
N LYS A 69 2.84 13.82 -15.07
CA LYS A 69 2.71 14.77 -16.18
C LYS A 69 1.54 15.74 -16.05
N ALA A 70 0.50 15.39 -15.28
CA ALA A 70 -0.67 16.23 -15.01
C ALA A 70 -1.03 16.25 -13.52
N PRO A 71 -0.19 16.88 -12.66
CA PRO A 71 -0.35 16.87 -11.20
C PRO A 71 -1.58 17.64 -10.69
N HIS A 72 -2.25 18.39 -11.57
CA HIS A 72 -3.46 19.16 -11.25
C HIS A 72 -4.75 18.46 -11.71
N ASN A 73 -4.68 17.23 -12.23
CA ASN A 73 -5.86 16.51 -12.69
C ASN A 73 -6.43 15.57 -11.61
N ALA A 74 -7.55 15.97 -10.99
CA ALA A 74 -8.20 15.21 -9.91
C ALA A 74 -8.62 13.78 -10.29
N MET A 75 -9.04 13.57 -11.54
CA MET A 75 -9.58 12.29 -12.01
C MET A 75 -8.49 11.21 -12.07
N LEU A 76 -7.26 11.56 -12.44
CA LEU A 76 -6.14 10.61 -12.48
C LEU A 76 -5.82 10.06 -11.08
N TYR A 77 -5.76 10.93 -10.06
CA TYR A 77 -5.61 10.52 -8.66
C TYR A 77 -6.78 9.64 -8.21
N GLY A 78 -8.02 10.04 -8.52
CA GLY A 78 -9.20 9.25 -8.18
C GLY A 78 -9.17 7.84 -8.78
N ASN A 79 -8.74 7.69 -10.03
CA ASN A 79 -8.63 6.39 -10.69
C ASN A 79 -7.47 5.55 -10.15
N ARG A 80 -6.31 6.17 -9.87
CA ARG A 80 -5.18 5.49 -9.24
C ARG A 80 -5.53 4.98 -7.85
N ALA A 81 -6.26 5.76 -7.04
CA ALA A 81 -6.81 5.31 -5.76
C ALA A 81 -7.69 4.06 -5.91
N ALA A 82 -8.52 4.00 -6.95
CA ALA A 82 -9.34 2.82 -7.22
C ALA A 82 -8.49 1.57 -7.50
N ALA A 83 -7.37 1.73 -8.22
CA ALA A 83 -6.45 0.66 -8.54
C ALA A 83 -5.72 0.16 -7.28
N TYR A 84 -5.23 1.06 -6.40
CA TYR A 84 -4.67 0.69 -5.10
C TYR A 84 -5.67 -0.09 -4.24
N MET A 85 -6.92 0.38 -4.12
CA MET A 85 -7.97 -0.33 -3.36
C MET A 85 -8.29 -1.74 -3.90
N LYS A 86 -8.02 -2.01 -5.18
CA LYS A 86 -8.21 -3.32 -5.80
C LYS A 86 -6.98 -4.22 -5.63
N ARG A 87 -5.77 -3.66 -5.73
CA ARG A 87 -4.52 -4.40 -5.55
C ARG A 87 -4.34 -4.89 -4.12
N LYS A 88 -4.72 -4.09 -3.12
CA LYS A 88 -4.71 -4.46 -1.70
C LYS A 88 -3.38 -5.01 -1.20
N TRP A 89 -2.26 -4.47 -1.68
CA TRP A 89 -0.99 -4.68 -1.00
C TRP A 89 -1.00 -3.96 0.34
N ASP A 90 -0.11 -4.35 1.24
CA ASP A 90 0.03 -3.62 2.51
C ASP A 90 0.22 -2.15 2.21
N GLY A 91 -0.38 -1.27 2.99
CA GLY A 91 -0.28 0.17 2.79
C GLY A 91 -1.04 0.76 1.59
N ASP A 92 -1.57 -0.04 0.65
CA ASP A 92 -2.29 0.48 -0.54
C ASP A 92 -3.52 1.31 -0.14
N HIS A 93 -4.18 0.96 0.97
CA HIS A 93 -5.30 1.75 1.47
C HIS A 93 -4.87 3.16 1.92
N TYR A 94 -3.64 3.33 2.42
CA TYR A 94 -3.12 4.66 2.75
C TYR A 94 -2.74 5.45 1.48
N ASP A 95 -2.14 4.81 0.49
CA ASP A 95 -1.84 5.43 -0.80
C ASP A 95 -3.12 5.85 -1.54
N ALA A 96 -4.15 4.99 -1.52
CA ALA A 96 -5.48 5.31 -2.03
C ALA A 96 -6.12 6.48 -1.28
N LEU A 97 -5.96 6.55 0.04
CA LEU A 97 -6.50 7.63 0.86
C LEU A 97 -5.82 8.96 0.53
N ARG A 98 -4.50 8.98 0.40
CA ARG A 98 -3.70 10.15 -0.03
C ARG A 98 -4.15 10.64 -1.42
N ASP A 99 -4.35 9.73 -2.36
CA ASP A 99 -4.85 10.06 -3.70
C ASP A 99 -6.28 10.61 -3.67
N CYS A 100 -7.16 10.05 -2.82
CA CYS A 100 -8.52 10.57 -2.66
C CYS A 100 -8.52 11.99 -2.08
N LEU A 101 -7.72 12.24 -1.05
CA LEU A 101 -7.55 13.58 -0.47
C LEU A 101 -6.99 14.57 -1.51
N LYS A 102 -5.97 14.16 -2.28
CA LYS A 102 -5.42 14.98 -3.36
C LYS A 102 -6.47 15.27 -4.43
N ALA A 103 -7.25 14.28 -4.85
CA ALA A 103 -8.34 14.46 -5.80
C ALA A 103 -9.40 15.44 -5.30
N ILE A 104 -9.81 15.35 -4.03
CA ILE A 104 -10.78 16.26 -3.41
C ILE A 104 -10.20 17.67 -3.30
N SER A 105 -8.91 17.83 -2.97
CA SER A 105 -8.26 19.14 -2.90
C SER A 105 -8.22 19.85 -4.26
N LEU A 106 -8.13 19.08 -5.35
CA LEU A 106 -8.12 19.60 -6.73
C LEU A 106 -9.55 19.81 -7.27
N ASN A 107 -10.48 18.92 -6.93
CA ASN A 107 -11.88 18.99 -7.30
C ASN A 107 -12.76 18.58 -6.12
N PRO A 108 -13.29 19.55 -5.35
CA PRO A 108 -14.18 19.28 -4.22
C PRO A 108 -15.46 18.51 -4.60
N CYS A 109 -15.85 18.55 -5.89
CA CYS A 109 -17.02 17.87 -6.44
C CYS A 109 -16.76 16.45 -6.91
N HIS A 110 -15.57 15.91 -6.67
CA HIS A 110 -15.19 14.59 -7.16
C HIS A 110 -15.90 13.48 -6.36
N LEU A 111 -17.14 13.17 -6.75
CA LEU A 111 -18.03 12.21 -6.11
C LEU A 111 -17.35 10.89 -5.73
N LYS A 112 -16.66 10.25 -6.68
CA LYS A 112 -16.01 8.95 -6.44
C LYS A 112 -14.85 9.01 -5.43
N ALA A 113 -14.20 10.17 -5.28
CA ALA A 113 -13.05 10.31 -4.37
C ALA A 113 -13.53 10.40 -2.93
N HIS A 114 -14.61 11.17 -2.67
CA HIS A 114 -15.26 11.22 -1.35
C HIS A 114 -15.75 9.83 -0.91
N PHE A 115 -16.43 9.09 -1.79
CA PHE A 115 -16.91 7.75 -1.45
C PHE A 115 -15.75 6.76 -1.19
N ARG A 116 -14.70 6.81 -2.03
CA ARG A 116 -13.50 5.96 -1.86
C ARG A 116 -12.73 6.31 -0.59
N LEU A 117 -12.69 7.58 -0.19
CA LEU A 117 -12.07 8.04 1.04
C LEU A 117 -12.73 7.41 2.27
N ALA A 118 -14.06 7.50 2.38
CA ALA A 118 -14.82 6.86 3.46
C ALA A 118 -14.56 5.34 3.51
N ARG A 119 -14.52 4.69 2.34
CA ARG A 119 -14.21 3.26 2.26
C ARG A 119 -12.77 2.94 2.69
N CYS A 120 -11.78 3.74 2.30
CA CYS A 120 -10.39 3.54 2.73
C CYS A 120 -10.24 3.68 4.25
N LEU A 121 -10.88 4.69 4.84
CA LEU A 121 -10.91 4.88 6.30
C LEU A 121 -11.50 3.66 7.01
N PHE A 122 -12.60 3.12 6.48
CA PHE A 122 -13.23 1.92 7.03
C PHE A 122 -12.33 0.68 6.94
N GLU A 123 -11.68 0.44 5.80
CA GLU A 123 -10.74 -0.69 5.62
C GLU A 123 -9.55 -0.57 6.60
N LEU A 124 -9.07 0.65 6.82
CA LEU A 124 -8.01 0.99 7.79
C LEU A 124 -8.48 0.98 9.26
N LYS A 125 -9.74 0.65 9.54
CA LYS A 125 -10.35 0.60 10.89
C LYS A 125 -10.45 1.95 11.60
N TYR A 126 -10.35 3.05 10.88
CA TYR A 126 -10.71 4.40 11.35
C TYR A 126 -12.23 4.59 11.24
N VAL A 127 -12.97 3.84 12.06
CA VAL A 127 -14.43 3.67 11.89
C VAL A 127 -15.21 4.96 12.18
N ALA A 128 -14.78 5.77 13.15
CA ALA A 128 -15.45 7.03 13.48
C ALA A 128 -15.29 8.06 12.36
N GLU A 129 -14.06 8.19 11.85
CA GLU A 129 -13.70 9.08 10.75
C GLU A 129 -14.35 8.62 9.43
N ALA A 130 -14.47 7.31 9.22
CA ALA A 130 -15.20 6.77 8.08
C ALA A 130 -16.68 7.16 8.11
N LEU A 131 -17.32 7.16 9.29
CA LEU A 131 -18.71 7.59 9.45
C LEU A 131 -18.86 9.09 9.17
N GLU A 132 -18.01 9.92 9.76
CA GLU A 132 -18.00 11.38 9.50
C GLU A 132 -17.83 11.68 8.01
N CYS A 133 -16.90 11.01 7.34
CA CYS A 133 -16.67 11.18 5.91
C CYS A 133 -17.86 10.69 5.06
N LEU A 134 -18.56 9.63 5.49
CA LEU A 134 -19.74 9.13 4.79
C LEU A 134 -20.94 10.08 4.96
N ASP A 135 -21.10 10.70 6.13
CA ASP A 135 -22.15 11.67 6.38
C ASP A 135 -21.90 12.99 5.63
N ASP A 136 -20.65 13.46 5.56
CA ASP A 136 -20.26 14.59 4.69
C ASP A 136 -20.54 14.26 3.21
N PHE A 137 -20.26 13.03 2.76
CA PHE A 137 -20.58 12.58 1.41
C PHE A 137 -22.09 12.63 1.14
N LYS A 138 -22.93 12.14 2.06
CA LYS A 138 -24.39 12.18 1.91
C LYS A 138 -24.93 13.60 1.88
N GLY A 139 -24.36 14.51 2.69
CA GLY A 139 -24.71 15.92 2.70
C GLY A 139 -24.34 16.64 1.40
N LYS A 140 -23.17 16.34 0.83
CA LYS A 140 -22.69 16.94 -0.42
C LYS A 140 -23.35 16.37 -1.67
N PHE A 141 -23.67 15.08 -1.67
CA PHE A 141 -24.20 14.35 -2.82
C PHE A 141 -25.53 13.63 -2.46
N PRO A 142 -26.61 14.38 -2.21
CA PRO A 142 -27.87 13.81 -1.73
C PRO A 142 -28.51 12.83 -2.73
N GLU A 143 -28.30 13.01 -4.03
CA GLU A 143 -28.79 12.09 -5.06
C GLU A 143 -28.16 10.69 -4.96
N GLN A 144 -26.91 10.60 -4.48
CA GLN A 144 -26.18 9.33 -4.35
C GLN A 144 -26.14 8.80 -2.91
N ALA A 145 -26.69 9.57 -1.95
CA ALA A 145 -26.77 9.20 -0.55
C ALA A 145 -27.55 7.90 -0.30
N HIS A 146 -28.55 7.61 -1.12
CA HIS A 146 -29.38 6.40 -1.07
C HIS A 146 -28.98 5.34 -2.10
N SER A 147 -27.75 5.42 -2.61
CA SER A 147 -27.22 4.35 -3.46
C SER A 147 -26.99 3.09 -2.61
N SER A 148 -27.25 1.92 -3.20
CA SER A 148 -27.07 0.63 -2.52
C SER A 148 -25.67 0.45 -1.93
N ALA A 149 -24.64 1.00 -2.59
CA ALA A 149 -23.26 0.98 -2.13
C ALA A 149 -23.05 1.87 -0.89
N CYS A 150 -23.69 3.04 -0.83
CA CYS A 150 -23.64 3.96 0.31
C CYS A 150 -24.33 3.35 1.53
N ASP A 151 -25.52 2.77 1.34
CA ASP A 151 -26.27 2.12 2.41
C ASP A 151 -25.56 0.86 2.93
N ALA A 152 -24.93 0.08 2.04
CA ALA A 152 -24.10 -1.06 2.44
C ALA A 152 -22.92 -0.61 3.31
N LEU A 153 -22.14 0.37 2.85
CA LEU A 153 -21.01 0.89 3.62
C LEU A 153 -21.44 1.48 4.96
N GLY A 154 -22.56 2.21 5.00
CA GLY A 154 -23.11 2.76 6.23
C GLY A 154 -23.50 1.68 7.24
N ARG A 155 -24.12 0.58 6.79
CA ARG A 155 -24.43 -0.57 7.65
C ARG A 155 -23.16 -1.24 8.16
N ASP A 156 -22.16 -1.44 7.30
CA ASP A 156 -20.89 -2.07 7.67
C ASP A 156 -20.12 -1.24 8.73
N ILE A 157 -20.05 0.08 8.55
CA ILE A 157 -19.44 1.02 9.50
C ILE A 157 -20.20 0.98 10.84
N THR A 158 -21.53 1.03 10.78
CA THR A 158 -22.38 1.02 11.97
C THR A 158 -22.23 -0.28 12.76
N ALA A 159 -22.20 -1.43 12.07
CA ALA A 159 -21.96 -2.73 12.68
C ALA A 159 -20.58 -2.79 13.35
N ALA A 160 -19.54 -2.25 12.71
CA ALA A 160 -18.20 -2.19 13.27
C ALA A 160 -18.13 -1.31 14.54
N LEU A 161 -18.86 -0.18 14.59
CA LEU A 161 -18.94 0.67 15.78
C LEU A 161 -19.54 -0.08 16.97
N PHE A 162 -20.67 -0.76 16.77
CA PHE A 162 -21.32 -1.53 17.84
C PHE A 162 -20.45 -2.68 18.35
N SER A 163 -19.72 -3.36 17.46
CA SER A 163 -18.77 -4.40 17.87
C SER A 163 -17.64 -3.88 18.77
N LYS A 164 -17.26 -2.60 18.61
CA LYS A 164 -16.20 -1.95 19.38
C LYS A 164 -16.68 -1.52 20.77
N SER A 165 -17.91 -0.99 20.88
CA SER A 165 -18.50 -0.63 22.17
C SER A 165 -18.69 -1.84 23.09
N ASP A 166 -19.15 -2.98 22.54
CA ASP A 166 -19.36 -4.21 23.31
C ASP A 166 -18.04 -4.82 23.83
N GLY A 167 -16.94 -4.62 23.10
CA GLY A 167 -15.60 -5.08 23.49
C GLY A 167 -14.99 -4.25 24.63
N GLU A 168 -15.30 -2.95 24.70
CA GLU A 168 -14.86 -2.07 25.78
C GLU A 168 -15.66 -2.32 27.08
N GLU A 169 -16.97 -2.57 27.00
CA GLU A 169 -17.79 -2.95 28.16
C GLU A 169 -17.38 -4.30 28.77
N LYS A 170 -17.04 -5.30 27.93
CA LYS A 170 -16.53 -6.60 28.41
C LYS A 170 -15.15 -6.51 29.06
N LYS A 171 -14.27 -5.62 28.61
CA LYS A 171 -12.98 -5.35 29.28
C LYS A 171 -13.16 -4.65 30.62
N ALA A 172 -14.19 -3.82 30.78
CA ALA A 172 -14.54 -3.19 32.05
C ALA A 172 -15.18 -4.18 33.06
N ALA A 173 -15.90 -5.20 32.57
CA ALA A 173 -16.59 -6.17 33.42
C ALA A 173 -15.76 -7.41 33.82
N GLY A 174 -14.62 -7.68 33.18
CA GLY A 174 -13.83 -8.91 33.38
C GLY A 174 -12.60 -8.83 34.30
N GLY A 175 -12.31 -7.68 34.91
CA GLY A 175 -11.07 -7.44 35.68
C GLY A 175 -11.26 -7.46 37.20
N GLY A 176 -11.56 -8.64 37.78
CA GLY A 176 -11.58 -8.83 39.23
C GLY A 176 -10.17 -8.93 39.82
N GLY A 177 -9.56 -7.80 40.22
CA GLY A 177 -8.31 -7.79 40.97
C GLY A 177 -7.85 -6.40 41.43
N GLY A 178 -8.05 -6.09 42.71
CA GLY A 178 -7.31 -5.15 43.59
C GLY A 178 -7.00 -3.70 43.12
N PRO A 179 -7.17 -2.66 43.95
CA PRO A 179 -6.98 -1.28 43.52
C PRO A 179 -5.50 -0.92 43.48
N VAL A 180 -4.83 -1.13 42.36
CA VAL A 180 -3.70 -0.27 41.99
C VAL A 180 -4.31 0.96 41.34
N ARG A 181 -4.37 2.07 42.09
CA ARG A 181 -4.71 3.40 41.55
C ARG A 181 -3.64 3.81 40.53
N LEU A 182 -3.74 3.32 39.30
CA LEU A 182 -3.32 4.12 38.16
C LEU A 182 -4.26 5.31 38.12
N ARG A 183 -3.74 6.49 38.44
CA ARG A 183 -4.44 7.74 38.17
C ARG A 183 -4.80 7.75 36.69
N SER A 184 -6.06 7.49 36.39
CA SER A 184 -6.71 7.96 35.17
C SER A 184 -6.60 9.47 35.19
N THR A 185 -5.51 10.00 34.63
CA THR A 185 -5.50 11.37 34.15
C THR A 185 -6.28 11.36 32.85
N SER A 186 -7.60 11.38 32.98
CA SER A 186 -8.47 12.02 32.00
C SER A 186 -8.15 13.52 32.02
N ARG A 187 -6.96 13.86 31.49
CA ARG A 187 -6.71 15.16 30.95
C ARG A 187 -6.75 14.94 29.45
N LYS A 188 -7.84 15.39 28.83
CA LYS A 188 -7.74 15.93 27.47
C LYS A 188 -6.74 17.09 27.57
N ASP A 189 -5.45 16.80 27.59
CA ASP A 189 -4.43 17.82 27.43
C ASP A 189 -4.65 18.34 26.01
N SER A 190 -5.25 19.54 25.93
CA SER A 190 -5.43 20.24 24.67
C SER A 190 -4.06 20.38 24.04
N ILE A 191 -3.87 19.70 22.91
CA ILE A 191 -2.66 19.78 22.10
C ILE A 191 -2.42 21.28 21.83
N SER A 192 -1.21 21.78 22.06
CA SER A 192 -0.90 23.20 21.79
C SER A 192 -1.07 23.49 20.30
N GLU A 193 -1.40 24.74 19.96
CA GLU A 193 -1.54 25.14 18.55
C GLU A 193 -0.27 24.83 17.75
N ASP A 194 0.91 25.05 18.33
CA ASP A 194 2.19 24.71 17.71
C ASP A 194 2.34 23.20 17.45
N GLU A 195 1.95 22.34 18.41
CA GLU A 195 2.00 20.89 18.25
C GLU A 195 0.94 20.41 17.24
N MET A 196 -0.22 21.06 17.14
CA MET A 196 -1.19 20.81 16.08
C MET A 196 -0.61 21.13 14.71
N VAL A 197 0.04 22.29 14.55
CA VAL A 197 0.68 22.71 13.30
C VAL A 197 1.84 21.78 12.92
N LEU A 198 2.66 21.37 13.89
CA LEU A 198 3.76 20.44 13.66
C LEU A 198 3.23 19.07 13.19
N ARG A 199 2.17 18.57 13.81
CA ARG A 199 1.51 17.33 13.39
C ARG A 199 0.93 17.46 11.99
N GLU A 200 0.15 18.50 11.72
CA GLU A 200 -0.41 18.80 10.39
C GLU A 200 0.65 18.85 9.28
N ARG A 201 1.88 19.31 9.60
CA ARG A 201 2.98 19.45 8.63
C ARG A 201 3.95 18.27 8.60
N SER A 202 3.82 17.33 9.54
CA SER A 202 4.70 16.17 9.63
C SER A 202 4.24 15.06 8.70
N TYR A 203 5.14 14.60 7.83
CA TYR A 203 4.95 13.42 7.01
C TYR A 203 5.92 12.34 7.48
N ASP A 204 5.41 11.12 7.69
CA ASP A 204 6.27 9.97 8.01
C ASP A 204 7.22 9.67 6.85
N TYR A 205 6.70 9.70 5.62
CA TYR A 205 7.46 9.63 4.38
C TYR A 205 6.66 10.20 3.20
N GLN A 206 7.37 10.62 2.16
CA GLN A 206 6.77 11.15 0.92
C GLN A 206 6.50 10.04 -0.11
N PHE A 207 7.44 9.12 -0.30
CA PHE A 207 7.36 8.04 -1.30
C PHE A 207 7.52 6.67 -0.65
N ARG A 208 6.85 5.67 -1.22
CA ARG A 208 6.93 4.27 -0.81
C ARG A 208 7.22 3.40 -2.02
N TYR A 209 8.21 2.54 -1.90
CA TYR A 209 8.64 1.63 -2.96
C TYR A 209 8.27 0.21 -2.56
N CYS A 210 7.38 -0.41 -3.32
CA CYS A 210 6.81 -1.72 -2.99
C CYS A 210 7.32 -2.80 -3.94
N GLY A 211 7.37 -4.04 -3.46
CA GLY A 211 7.67 -5.24 -4.25
C GLY A 211 8.77 -6.11 -3.65
N HIS A 212 9.74 -5.50 -2.96
CA HIS A 212 10.74 -6.26 -2.19
C HIS A 212 10.11 -6.83 -0.90
N CYS A 213 10.74 -7.85 -0.31
CA CYS A 213 10.40 -8.34 1.03
C CYS A 213 11.61 -8.25 1.99
N ASN A 214 11.28 -8.20 3.28
CA ASN A 214 12.21 -8.28 4.39
C ASN A 214 11.54 -9.02 5.55
N THR A 215 11.52 -10.36 5.48
CA THR A 215 10.85 -11.26 6.41
C THR A 215 11.81 -12.03 7.30
N THR A 216 13.00 -12.33 6.78
CA THR A 216 13.96 -13.26 7.39
C THR A 216 15.10 -12.51 8.06
N THR A 217 15.51 -11.36 7.49
CA THR A 217 16.53 -10.50 8.08
C THR A 217 15.91 -9.19 8.57
N ASP A 218 16.44 -8.59 9.62
CA ASP A 218 16.00 -7.25 10.05
C ASP A 218 16.76 -6.11 9.34
N ILE A 219 17.51 -6.42 8.28
CA ILE A 219 18.41 -5.47 7.60
C ILE A 219 18.18 -5.47 6.08
N LYS A 220 17.90 -4.28 5.54
CA LYS A 220 17.95 -4.00 4.10
C LYS A 220 18.53 -2.63 3.84
N GLU A 221 19.54 -2.59 2.99
CA GLU A 221 20.06 -1.34 2.48
C GLU A 221 19.22 -0.87 1.28
N ALA A 222 18.90 0.42 1.27
CA ALA A 222 18.32 1.11 0.13
C ALA A 222 19.20 2.31 -0.25
N ASN A 223 19.44 2.49 -1.54
CA ASN A 223 20.32 3.55 -2.05
C ASN A 223 19.72 4.26 -3.28
N PHE A 224 20.17 5.50 -3.49
CA PHE A 224 19.90 6.23 -4.72
C PHE A 224 20.77 5.69 -5.86
N PHE A 225 20.21 5.60 -7.06
CA PHE A 225 20.92 5.12 -8.24
C PHE A 225 20.65 5.98 -9.47
N GLY A 226 21.62 5.99 -10.38
CA GLY A 226 21.65 6.85 -11.57
C GLY A 226 22.27 8.22 -11.32
N SER A 227 22.70 8.88 -12.40
CA SER A 227 23.43 10.17 -12.35
C SER A 227 22.66 11.30 -11.68
N ASN A 228 21.32 11.25 -11.71
CA ASN A 228 20.44 12.26 -11.14
C ASN A 228 19.65 11.71 -9.95
N ALA A 229 20.09 10.59 -9.36
CA ALA A 229 19.34 9.87 -8.33
C ALA A 229 17.89 9.58 -8.74
N GLN A 230 17.67 9.32 -10.04
CA GLN A 230 16.33 9.11 -10.61
C GLN A 230 15.77 7.72 -10.28
N TYR A 231 16.61 6.82 -9.75
CA TYR A 231 16.20 5.49 -9.31
C TYR A 231 16.47 5.28 -7.83
N ILE A 232 15.68 4.41 -7.22
CA ILE A 232 15.93 3.83 -5.91
C ILE A 232 16.22 2.34 -6.11
N VAL A 233 17.19 1.81 -5.38
CA VAL A 233 17.51 0.39 -5.36
C VAL A 233 17.45 -0.17 -3.95
N SER A 234 16.98 -1.41 -3.81
CA SER A 234 16.96 -2.14 -2.52
C SER A 234 17.05 -3.63 -2.76
N GLY A 235 17.61 -4.34 -1.77
CA GLY A 235 17.69 -5.79 -1.73
C GLY A 235 16.39 -6.41 -1.27
N SER A 236 16.31 -7.73 -1.33
CA SER A 236 15.13 -8.50 -0.98
C SER A 236 15.53 -9.88 -0.46
N ASP A 237 14.68 -10.46 0.38
CA ASP A 237 14.85 -11.80 0.95
C ASP A 237 14.52 -12.94 -0.05
N ASP A 238 14.07 -12.60 -1.26
CA ASP A 238 13.87 -13.55 -2.36
C ASP A 238 15.13 -13.72 -3.24
N GLY A 239 16.28 -13.21 -2.79
CA GLY A 239 17.55 -13.25 -3.51
C GLY A 239 17.64 -12.23 -4.65
N SER A 240 16.60 -11.45 -4.89
CA SER A 240 16.59 -10.41 -5.90
C SER A 240 16.91 -9.05 -5.30
N PHE A 241 17.19 -8.10 -6.18
CA PHE A 241 17.14 -6.68 -5.86
C PHE A 241 16.27 -5.95 -6.86
N PHE A 242 15.67 -4.87 -6.37
CA PHE A 242 14.62 -4.14 -7.05
C PHE A 242 15.11 -2.74 -7.39
N ILE A 243 14.73 -2.26 -8.56
CA ILE A 243 15.04 -0.92 -9.05
C ILE A 243 13.73 -0.22 -9.38
N TRP A 244 13.46 0.91 -8.71
CA TRP A 244 12.27 1.72 -8.94
C TRP A 244 12.64 3.08 -9.50
N GLU A 245 11.75 3.67 -10.29
CA GLU A 245 11.80 5.08 -10.63
C GLU A 245 11.37 5.91 -9.41
N LYS A 246 12.21 6.85 -8.99
CA LYS A 246 12.04 7.62 -7.76
C LYS A 246 10.72 8.40 -7.70
N GLU A 247 10.41 9.14 -8.76
CA GLU A 247 9.28 10.08 -8.73
C GLU A 247 7.91 9.40 -8.88
N THR A 248 7.83 8.31 -9.65
CA THR A 248 6.56 7.60 -9.90
C THR A 248 6.36 6.40 -8.98
N THR A 249 7.41 5.97 -8.27
CA THR A 249 7.50 4.72 -7.49
C THR A 249 7.31 3.44 -8.30
N ASN A 250 7.33 3.55 -9.64
CA ASN A 250 7.15 2.41 -10.53
C ASN A 250 8.35 1.47 -10.48
N LEU A 251 8.08 0.18 -10.38
CA LEU A 251 9.10 -0.86 -10.52
C LEU A 251 9.60 -0.90 -11.96
N VAL A 252 10.89 -0.65 -12.14
CA VAL A 252 11.56 -0.58 -13.46
C VAL A 252 12.20 -1.92 -13.79
N ARG A 253 12.84 -2.56 -12.81
CA ARG A 253 13.52 -3.84 -13.00
C ARG A 253 13.68 -4.62 -11.70
N VAL A 254 13.68 -5.94 -11.83
CA VAL A 254 14.08 -6.88 -10.78
C VAL A 254 15.19 -7.76 -11.33
N LEU A 255 16.27 -7.89 -10.56
CA LEU A 255 17.44 -8.67 -10.95
C LEU A 255 17.80 -9.65 -9.84
N GLN A 256 18.05 -10.90 -10.21
CA GLN A 256 18.47 -11.94 -9.29
C GLN A 256 19.94 -11.74 -8.91
N GLY A 257 20.12 -11.17 -7.71
CA GLY A 257 21.41 -10.92 -7.12
C GLY A 257 22.05 -12.21 -6.63
N ASP A 258 21.43 -12.77 -5.61
CA ASP A 258 21.88 -13.93 -4.84
C ASP A 258 20.88 -15.08 -4.98
N GLU A 259 21.28 -16.29 -4.57
CA GLU A 259 20.36 -17.43 -4.54
C GLU A 259 19.44 -17.36 -3.31
N SER A 260 19.89 -16.74 -2.23
CA SER A 260 19.15 -16.64 -0.97
C SER A 260 18.62 -15.24 -0.67
N ILE A 261 19.45 -14.32 -0.17
CA ILE A 261 19.01 -13.01 0.34
C ILE A 261 20.03 -11.96 -0.06
N VAL A 262 19.57 -10.83 -0.61
CA VAL A 262 20.40 -9.64 -0.86
C VAL A 262 20.16 -8.61 0.24
N ASN A 263 21.21 -8.23 0.95
CA ASN A 263 21.14 -7.28 2.08
C ASN A 263 21.65 -5.89 1.72
N CYS A 264 22.77 -5.82 1.00
CA CYS A 264 23.50 -4.58 0.74
C CYS A 264 23.55 -4.28 -0.75
N LEU A 265 23.40 -3.01 -1.09
CA LEU A 265 23.44 -2.48 -2.45
C LEU A 265 24.22 -1.20 -2.44
N GLN A 266 25.45 -1.22 -2.93
CA GLN A 266 26.31 -0.05 -2.94
C GLN A 266 26.57 0.43 -4.37
N PRO A 267 25.90 1.53 -4.81
CA PRO A 267 26.25 2.20 -6.05
C PRO A 267 27.68 2.73 -6.00
N HIS A 268 28.36 2.67 -7.14
CA HIS A 268 29.65 3.35 -7.27
C HIS A 268 29.42 4.88 -7.32
N PRO A 269 30.27 5.71 -6.68
CA PRO A 269 30.05 7.16 -6.56
C PRO A 269 30.06 7.94 -7.89
N SER A 270 30.80 7.48 -8.90
CA SER A 270 30.95 8.19 -10.19
C SER A 270 30.51 7.40 -11.43
N TYR A 271 30.80 6.10 -11.50
CA TYR A 271 30.41 5.23 -12.61
C TYR A 271 29.06 4.56 -12.37
N CYS A 272 28.38 4.18 -13.44
CA CYS A 272 27.16 3.38 -13.39
C CYS A 272 27.50 1.92 -13.08
N PHE A 273 27.95 1.66 -11.84
CA PHE A 273 28.15 0.33 -11.29
C PHE A 273 27.37 0.17 -10.01
N LEU A 274 27.02 -1.07 -9.71
CA LEU A 274 26.40 -1.44 -8.44
C LEU A 274 27.16 -2.65 -7.89
N ALA A 275 27.46 -2.65 -6.60
CA ALA A 275 27.93 -3.82 -5.88
C ALA A 275 26.78 -4.35 -5.02
N THR A 276 26.55 -5.66 -5.04
CA THR A 276 25.54 -6.31 -4.19
C THR A 276 26.18 -7.41 -3.37
N SER A 277 25.69 -7.58 -2.14
CA SER A 277 26.08 -8.66 -1.26
C SER A 277 24.94 -9.07 -0.33
N GLY A 278 24.99 -10.30 0.13
CA GLY A 278 23.92 -10.92 0.89
C GLY A 278 24.40 -12.00 1.84
N ILE A 279 23.63 -13.09 1.93
CA ILE A 279 24.02 -14.29 2.69
C ILE A 279 24.97 -15.18 1.88
N ASP A 280 24.90 -15.13 0.56
CA ASP A 280 25.77 -15.90 -0.32
C ASP A 280 27.26 -15.51 -0.11
N PRO A 281 28.22 -16.44 -0.30
CA PRO A 281 29.64 -16.19 -0.06
C PRO A 281 30.33 -15.40 -1.20
N VAL A 282 29.59 -14.56 -1.91
CA VAL A 282 30.10 -13.80 -3.06
C VAL A 282 29.61 -12.35 -3.03
N VAL A 283 30.45 -11.44 -3.54
CA VAL A 283 30.07 -10.07 -3.86
C VAL A 283 29.93 -9.97 -5.37
N ARG A 284 28.82 -9.41 -5.84
CA ARG A 284 28.53 -9.30 -7.28
C ARG A 284 28.63 -7.84 -7.72
N LEU A 285 29.29 -7.62 -8.86
CA LEU A 285 29.41 -6.32 -9.49
C LEU A 285 28.53 -6.28 -10.75
N TRP A 286 27.80 -5.19 -10.90
CA TRP A 286 26.83 -4.98 -11.97
C TRP A 286 27.22 -3.78 -12.78
N ASN A 287 27.18 -3.93 -14.10
CA ASN A 287 27.42 -2.87 -15.06
C ASN A 287 26.38 -2.92 -16.19
N PRO A 288 26.02 -1.77 -16.78
CA PRO A 288 25.22 -1.72 -18.00
C PRO A 288 25.88 -2.55 -19.10
N ARG A 289 25.04 -3.26 -19.86
CA ARG A 289 25.44 -4.00 -21.05
C ARG A 289 24.81 -3.42 -22.31
N PRO A 290 25.41 -3.65 -23.48
CA PRO A 290 24.78 -3.33 -24.76
C PRO A 290 23.44 -4.06 -24.91
N GLU A 291 22.45 -3.42 -25.52
CA GLU A 291 21.13 -4.04 -25.81
C GLU A 291 21.20 -5.19 -26.82
N SER A 292 22.33 -5.34 -27.52
CA SER A 292 22.55 -6.35 -28.56
C SER A 292 23.02 -7.71 -28.03
N GLU A 293 23.38 -7.83 -26.76
CA GLU A 293 23.78 -9.11 -26.15
C GLU A 293 22.56 -9.82 -25.56
N ASP A 294 22.52 -11.16 -25.68
CA ASP A 294 21.43 -11.97 -25.15
C ASP A 294 21.18 -11.72 -23.65
N LEU A 295 19.90 -11.68 -23.27
CA LEU A 295 19.46 -11.46 -21.89
C LEU A 295 20.11 -12.48 -20.95
N THR A 296 20.84 -11.97 -19.96
CA THR A 296 21.40 -12.82 -18.89
C THR A 296 20.27 -13.50 -18.13
N GLY A 297 20.46 -14.75 -17.71
CA GLY A 297 19.51 -15.50 -16.87
C GLY A 297 19.30 -14.97 -15.44
N ARG A 298 19.65 -13.70 -15.17
CA ARG A 298 19.43 -13.01 -13.89
C ARG A 298 18.34 -11.95 -13.96
N VAL A 299 17.78 -11.67 -15.14
CA VAL A 299 16.60 -10.80 -15.23
C VAL A 299 15.39 -11.58 -14.75
N VAL A 300 14.64 -11.02 -13.81
CA VAL A 300 13.36 -11.59 -13.40
C VAL A 300 12.28 -11.04 -14.33
N GLU A 301 11.87 -11.85 -15.30
CA GLU A 301 10.88 -11.46 -16.33
C GLU A 301 9.50 -11.19 -15.70
N ASP A 302 9.05 -12.06 -14.79
CA ASP A 302 7.79 -11.88 -14.05
C ASP A 302 7.99 -11.05 -12.78
N MET A 303 8.22 -9.75 -12.97
CA MET A 303 8.41 -8.79 -11.86
C MET A 303 7.15 -8.66 -10.98
N GLU A 304 5.96 -8.81 -11.57
CA GLU A 304 4.69 -8.70 -10.84
C GLU A 304 4.48 -9.94 -9.96
N GLY A 305 4.70 -11.14 -10.49
CA GLY A 305 4.65 -12.38 -9.73
C GLY A 305 5.67 -12.40 -8.59
N ALA A 306 6.90 -11.94 -8.83
CA ALA A 306 7.91 -11.79 -7.78
C ALA A 306 7.43 -10.82 -6.67
N SER A 307 6.94 -9.65 -7.06
CA SER A 307 6.43 -8.66 -6.11
C SER A 307 5.22 -9.18 -5.32
N GLN A 308 4.32 -9.92 -5.97
CA GLN A 308 3.15 -10.52 -5.33
C GLN A 308 3.55 -11.63 -4.36
N ALA A 309 4.52 -12.48 -4.72
CA ALA A 309 5.06 -13.50 -3.83
C ALA A 309 5.69 -12.87 -2.58
N ASN A 310 6.41 -11.76 -2.75
CA ASN A 310 7.02 -11.01 -1.65
C ASN A 310 5.97 -10.38 -0.73
N GLN A 311 4.89 -9.80 -1.29
CA GLN A 311 3.77 -9.32 -0.47
C GLN A 311 3.10 -10.44 0.33
N ARG A 312 2.95 -11.64 -0.25
CA ARG A 312 2.42 -12.80 0.48
C ARG A 312 3.36 -13.22 1.61
N ARG A 313 4.67 -13.27 1.37
CA ARG A 313 5.67 -13.58 2.42
C ARG A 313 5.59 -12.58 3.58
N MET A 314 5.52 -11.29 3.29
CA MET A 314 5.41 -10.24 4.32
C MET A 314 4.17 -10.37 5.21
N ASN A 315 3.08 -10.94 4.66
CA ASN A 315 1.82 -11.13 5.37
C ASN A 315 1.63 -12.53 5.94
N ALA A 316 2.55 -13.45 5.67
CA ALA A 316 2.47 -14.82 6.14
C ALA A 316 2.59 -14.84 7.67
N ASN A 317 1.73 -15.61 8.32
CA ASN A 317 1.91 -15.86 9.75
C ASN A 317 3.16 -16.74 9.99
N PRO A 318 3.68 -16.87 11.22
CA PRO A 318 4.93 -17.61 11.47
C PRO A 318 4.94 -19.06 10.97
N LEU A 319 3.79 -19.75 11.00
CA LEU A 319 3.68 -21.11 10.48
C LEU A 319 3.71 -21.13 8.95
N GLU A 320 2.99 -20.22 8.31
CA GLU A 320 2.99 -20.06 6.85
C GLU A 320 4.37 -19.65 6.33
N ALA A 321 5.04 -18.72 7.01
CA ALA A 321 6.41 -18.31 6.68
C ALA A 321 7.36 -19.51 6.75
N MET A 322 7.29 -20.31 7.81
CA MET A 322 8.08 -21.55 7.93
C MET A 322 7.80 -22.53 6.78
N LEU A 323 6.53 -22.71 6.39
CA LEU A 323 6.16 -23.59 5.28
C LEU A 323 6.68 -23.06 3.93
N LEU A 324 6.60 -21.75 3.71
CA LEU A 324 7.13 -21.09 2.51
C LEU A 324 8.65 -21.23 2.42
N ASP A 325 9.37 -21.09 3.54
CA ASP A 325 10.82 -21.27 3.61
C ASP A 325 11.24 -22.73 3.36
N MET A 326 10.39 -23.69 3.73
CA MET A 326 10.56 -25.11 3.40
C MET A 326 10.14 -25.47 1.95
N GLY A 327 9.70 -24.50 1.16
CA GLY A 327 9.33 -24.68 -0.25
C GLY A 327 7.91 -25.18 -0.50
N TYR A 328 7.04 -25.21 0.51
CA TYR A 328 5.65 -25.61 0.34
C TYR A 328 4.83 -24.50 -0.32
N ARG A 329 4.06 -24.85 -1.35
CA ARG A 329 3.02 -23.97 -1.91
C ARG A 329 1.75 -24.11 -1.09
N ILE A 330 1.34 -23.05 -0.40
CA ILE A 330 0.10 -23.02 0.37
C ILE A 330 -1.08 -22.83 -0.61
N THR A 331 -1.77 -23.92 -0.93
CA THR A 331 -3.00 -23.88 -1.73
C THR A 331 -4.19 -23.52 -0.82
N GLY A 332 -4.95 -22.47 -1.18
CA GLY A 332 -6.14 -22.05 -0.42
C GLY A 332 -6.26 -20.56 -0.09
N LEU A 333 -5.22 -19.76 -0.38
CA LEU A 333 -5.23 -18.29 -0.18
C LEU A 333 -5.46 -17.50 -1.47
N SER A 334 -6.18 -18.09 -2.43
CA SER A 334 -6.85 -17.30 -3.48
C SER A 334 -7.83 -16.38 -2.77
N SER A 335 -7.54 -15.09 -2.74
CA SER A 335 -8.45 -14.07 -2.20
C SER A 335 -9.87 -14.34 -2.71
N GLY A 336 -10.81 -14.52 -1.78
CA GLY A 336 -12.19 -14.91 -2.06
C GLY A 336 -12.79 -14.17 -3.26
N GLY A 337 -12.90 -14.90 -4.36
CA GLY A 337 -13.72 -14.60 -5.52
C GLY A 337 -14.47 -15.88 -5.83
N ALA A 338 -15.77 -15.89 -5.56
CA ALA A 338 -16.65 -16.99 -5.90
C ALA A 338 -16.57 -17.27 -7.40
N GLY A 339 -16.35 -18.54 -7.74
CA GLY A 339 -16.30 -19.04 -9.11
C GLY A 339 -16.03 -20.53 -9.07
N ALA A 340 -17.06 -21.30 -8.74
CA ALA A 340 -17.05 -22.74 -8.89
C ALA A 340 -16.89 -23.09 -10.38
N SER A 341 -15.86 -23.86 -10.69
CA SER A 341 -15.90 -24.89 -11.72
C SER A 341 -14.88 -25.94 -11.32
N ASP A 342 -15.40 -27.07 -10.86
CA ASP A 342 -14.68 -28.33 -10.76
C ASP A 342 -13.99 -28.60 -12.10
N ASP A 343 -12.68 -28.83 -12.07
CA ASP A 343 -12.04 -29.70 -13.05
C ASP A 343 -10.95 -30.49 -12.31
N GLU A 344 -11.19 -31.80 -12.29
CA GLU A 344 -10.26 -32.82 -11.89
C GLU A 344 -9.00 -32.72 -12.75
N ASP A 345 -7.82 -32.67 -12.13
CA ASP A 345 -6.66 -33.36 -12.68
C ASP A 345 -5.70 -33.73 -11.56
N SER A 346 -5.84 -35.00 -11.14
CA SER A 346 -4.86 -35.70 -10.31
C SER A 346 -3.82 -36.32 -11.22
N ALA A 347 -2.60 -35.80 -11.20
CA ALA A 347 -1.43 -36.50 -11.71
C ALA A 347 -0.21 -36.29 -10.78
N GLU A 348 -0.06 -37.28 -9.90
CA GLU A 348 1.19 -37.94 -9.49
C GLU A 348 2.42 -37.10 -9.11
N GLY A 349 2.76 -37.16 -7.82
CA GLY A 349 4.06 -36.78 -7.26
C GLY A 349 4.28 -37.43 -5.90
N GLN A 350 4.11 -38.76 -5.83
CA GLN A 350 4.27 -39.55 -4.61
C GLN A 350 5.77 -39.70 -4.27
N VAL A 351 6.27 -38.97 -3.28
CA VAL A 351 7.62 -39.21 -2.72
C VAL A 351 7.48 -40.11 -1.50
N GLN A 352 7.82 -41.38 -1.68
CA GLN A 352 8.00 -42.36 -0.61
C GLN A 352 9.25 -42.03 0.22
N CYS A 353 9.07 -41.67 1.48
CA CYS A 353 10.15 -41.70 2.46
C CYS A 353 10.36 -43.15 2.95
N ARG A 354 11.55 -43.72 2.74
CA ARG A 354 11.98 -44.96 3.40
C ARG A 354 12.44 -44.64 4.82
N PRO A 355 12.14 -45.48 5.83
CA PRO A 355 12.63 -45.29 7.19
C PRO A 355 14.08 -45.80 7.31
N SER A 356 14.87 -45.10 8.13
CA SER A 356 16.03 -45.65 8.84
C SER A 356 15.64 -45.89 10.29
#